data_AF-A0A5E6N3G6-F1
#
_entry.id   AF-A0A5E6N3G6-F1
#
_cell.length_a   1.000
_cell.length_b   1.000
_cell.length_c   1.000
_cell.angle_alpha   90.00
_cell.angle_beta   90.00
_cell.angle_gamma   90.00
#
_symmetry.space_group_name_H-M   'P 1'
#
loop_
_entity.id
_entity.type
_entity.pdbx_description
1 polymer ?
#
loop_
_entity_poly.entity_id
_entity_poly.type
_entity_poly.pdbx_seq_one_letter_code
_entity_poly.pdbx_strand_id
1 'polypeptide(L)'
;MALTEWFTALTLKITGRVKLSVVGYGRKTQEGGDTLGGRSATELSANITKLNQALTDDATIRHISLVGCNLDNPTDNSTSTYAAQTLQNLKEIGVTSTSARSDYVAIGPDGRKLTSSTGTDAWKHKDSKAKTHYSFNELTGEVESRVYNSEGTLVRYNGKHLVTTIHNIKPI
;
A
#
# COMPACT_ATOMS: atom_id res chain seq x y z
N MET A 1 1.33 -19.59 -50.11
CA MET A 1 2.49 -18.72 -49.84
C MET A 1 1.91 -17.37 -49.44
N ALA A 2 1.42 -17.26 -48.20
CA ALA A 2 2.12 -16.86 -46.98
C ALA A 2 2.18 -15.33 -46.86
N LEU A 3 1.50 -14.78 -45.84
CA LEU A 3 1.92 -13.69 -44.93
C LEU A 3 0.68 -13.04 -44.27
N THR A 4 0.04 -13.74 -43.34
CA THR A 4 -0.96 -13.17 -42.40
C THR A 4 -0.53 -13.29 -40.94
N GLU A 5 0.77 -13.46 -40.68
CA GLU A 5 1.28 -13.73 -39.33
C GLU A 5 2.42 -12.80 -38.90
N TRP A 6 2.28 -11.48 -38.96
CA TRP A 6 3.29 -10.61 -38.34
C TRP A 6 2.63 -9.40 -37.70
N PHE A 7 2.89 -9.21 -36.40
CA PHE A 7 2.33 -8.23 -35.47
C PHE A 7 1.04 -8.59 -34.74
N THR A 8 0.93 -9.81 -34.21
CA THR A 8 0.59 -9.89 -32.78
C THR A 8 1.78 -9.31 -32.03
N ALA A 9 1.74 -7.99 -31.81
CA ALA A 9 2.46 -7.42 -30.69
C ALA A 9 2.24 -8.34 -29.51
N LEU A 10 3.31 -8.72 -28.81
CA LEU A 10 3.27 -9.46 -27.57
C LEU A 10 2.42 -8.63 -26.60
N THR A 11 1.10 -8.74 -26.68
CA THR A 11 0.16 -8.12 -25.76
C THR A 11 0.56 -8.75 -24.45
N LEU A 12 1.14 -7.92 -23.58
CA LEU A 12 1.58 -8.33 -22.28
C LEU A 12 0.32 -8.82 -21.55
N LYS A 13 0.07 -10.13 -21.62
CA LYS A 13 -1.15 -10.72 -21.11
C LYS A 13 -0.96 -10.82 -19.61
N ILE A 14 -1.49 -9.83 -18.91
CA ILE A 14 -1.55 -9.84 -17.45
C ILE A 14 -2.53 -10.93 -17.08
N THR A 15 -2.11 -11.89 -16.26
CA THR A 15 -2.96 -13.00 -15.79
C THR A 15 -2.72 -13.24 -14.30
N GLY A 16 -3.66 -13.93 -13.65
CA GLY A 16 -3.60 -14.31 -12.26
C GLY A 16 -3.77 -13.15 -11.28
N ARG A 17 -3.11 -13.27 -10.12
CA ARG A 17 -3.18 -12.29 -9.04
C ARG A 17 -2.25 -11.12 -9.32
N VAL A 18 -2.83 -9.96 -9.58
CA VAL A 18 -2.10 -8.74 -9.92
C VAL A 18 -1.83 -7.91 -8.68
N LYS A 19 -0.59 -7.43 -8.59
CA LYS A 19 -0.21 -6.35 -7.69
C LYS A 19 -0.14 -5.04 -8.47
N LEU A 20 -0.98 -4.07 -8.11
CA LEU A 20 -0.93 -2.72 -8.64
C LEU A 20 -0.02 -1.85 -7.77
N SER A 21 0.93 -1.13 -8.35
CA SER A 21 1.66 -0.07 -7.65
C SER A 21 1.17 1.28 -8.16
N VAL A 22 0.58 2.09 -7.28
CA VAL A 22 0.11 3.44 -7.61
C VAL A 22 1.16 4.42 -7.12
N VAL A 23 1.73 5.20 -8.03
CA VAL A 23 2.84 6.12 -7.73
C VAL A 23 2.35 7.56 -7.86
N GLY A 24 2.64 8.38 -6.85
CA GLY A 24 2.32 9.80 -6.87
C GLY A 24 2.80 10.51 -5.61
N TYR A 25 2.68 11.84 -5.60
CA TYR A 25 2.93 12.61 -4.39
C TYR A 25 1.77 12.44 -3.40
N GLY A 26 2.09 12.05 -2.17
CA GLY A 26 1.15 12.18 -1.06
C GLY A 26 1.07 13.63 -0.60
N ARG A 27 -0.14 14.17 -0.51
CA ARG A 27 -0.39 15.57 -0.10
C ARG A 27 -1.66 15.66 0.73
N LYS A 28 -1.68 16.65 1.63
CA LYS A 28 -2.91 17.08 2.32
C LYS A 28 -3.66 18.11 1.46
N THR A 29 -4.99 18.04 1.43
CA THR A 29 -5.84 19.12 0.92
C THR A 29 -5.87 20.28 1.92
N GLN A 30 -6.47 21.40 1.53
CA GLN A 30 -6.65 22.55 2.42
C GLN A 30 -7.52 22.19 3.64
N GLU A 31 -8.45 21.26 3.46
CA GLU A 31 -9.36 20.73 4.49
C GLU A 31 -8.73 19.59 5.30
N GLY A 32 -7.46 19.25 5.08
CA GLY A 32 -6.73 18.23 5.83
C GLY A 32 -6.92 16.78 5.32
N GLY A 33 -7.63 16.57 4.21
CA GLY A 33 -7.81 15.26 3.60
C GLY A 33 -6.54 14.77 2.91
N ASP A 34 -6.25 13.47 2.97
CA ASP A 34 -5.10 12.90 2.27
C ASP A 34 -5.40 12.64 0.78
N THR A 35 -4.39 12.85 -0.05
CA THR A 35 -4.45 12.59 -1.50
C THR A 35 -3.19 11.90 -1.99
N LEU A 36 -3.33 11.10 -3.04
CA LEU A 36 -2.21 10.54 -3.80
C LEU A 36 -2.29 11.00 -5.25
N GLY A 37 -1.28 11.75 -5.70
CA GLY A 37 -1.28 12.34 -7.05
C GLY A 37 -2.49 13.25 -7.27
N GLY A 38 -2.91 13.97 -6.22
CA GLY A 38 -4.07 14.87 -6.23
C GLY A 38 -5.43 14.19 -6.17
N ARG A 39 -5.50 12.88 -5.93
CA ARG A 39 -6.77 12.12 -5.83
C ARG A 39 -7.07 11.72 -4.40
N SER A 40 -8.31 11.95 -3.98
CA SER A 40 -8.88 11.34 -2.77
C SER A 40 -8.91 9.82 -2.86
N ALA A 41 -9.16 9.14 -1.73
CA ALA A 41 -9.32 7.68 -1.71
C ALA A 41 -10.48 7.21 -2.61
N THR A 42 -11.57 7.97 -2.66
CA THR A 42 -12.73 7.68 -3.52
C THR A 42 -12.38 7.79 -5.00
N GLU A 43 -11.76 8.89 -5.42
CA GLU A 43 -11.37 9.09 -6.82
C GLU A 43 -10.33 8.07 -7.28
N LEU A 44 -9.34 7.77 -6.42
CA LEU A 44 -8.36 6.74 -6.71
C LEU A 44 -9.03 5.37 -6.88
N SER A 45 -9.92 5.00 -5.96
CA SER A 45 -10.63 3.73 -6.01
C SER A 45 -11.49 3.61 -7.28
N ALA A 46 -12.21 4.66 -7.66
CA ALA A 46 -12.97 4.68 -8.91
C ALA A 46 -12.08 4.46 -10.15
N ASN A 47 -10.89 5.04 -10.18
CA ASN A 47 -9.93 4.82 -11.27
C ASN A 47 -9.41 3.38 -11.29
N ILE A 48 -9.16 2.78 -10.12
CA ILE A 48 -8.71 1.39 -10.01
C ILE A 48 -9.82 0.43 -10.44
N THR A 49 -11.08 0.70 -10.09
CA THR A 49 -12.23 -0.09 -10.57
C THR A 49 -12.33 -0.09 -12.08
N LYS A 50 -12.20 1.09 -12.72
CA LYS A 50 -12.18 1.20 -14.19
C LYS A 50 -11.01 0.42 -14.81
N LEU A 51 -9.83 0.49 -14.18
CA LEU A 51 -8.68 -0.29 -14.62
C LEU A 51 -8.94 -1.79 -14.50
N ASN A 52 -9.51 -2.24 -13.39
CA ASN A 52 -9.81 -3.66 -13.16
C ASN A 52 -10.84 -4.20 -14.15
N GLN A 53 -11.83 -3.39 -14.55
CA GLN A 53 -12.80 -3.73 -15.61
C GLN A 53 -12.18 -3.82 -17.01
N ALA A 54 -11.06 -3.13 -17.24
CA ALA A 54 -10.32 -3.18 -18.50
C ALA A 54 -9.27 -4.30 -18.54
N LEU A 55 -9.01 -4.97 -17.42
CA LEU A 55 -8.21 -6.19 -17.40
C LEU A 55 -9.01 -7.35 -18.01
N THR A 56 -8.31 -8.31 -18.59
CA THR A 56 -8.91 -9.54 -19.09
C THR A 56 -9.47 -10.37 -17.94
N ASP A 57 -10.47 -11.22 -18.21
CA ASP A 57 -11.14 -12.06 -17.19
C ASP A 57 -10.19 -12.99 -16.42
N ASP A 58 -8.99 -13.23 -16.94
CA ASP A 58 -7.96 -14.04 -16.31
C ASP A 58 -7.01 -13.25 -15.39
N ALA A 59 -7.23 -11.95 -15.17
CA ALA A 59 -6.48 -11.13 -14.22
C ALA A 59 -7.40 -10.50 -13.16
N THR A 60 -6.89 -10.45 -11.92
CA THR A 60 -7.59 -9.77 -10.83
C THR A 60 -6.60 -9.01 -9.97
N ILE A 61 -6.85 -7.73 -9.73
CA ILE A 61 -6.07 -6.94 -8.78
C ILE A 61 -6.37 -7.43 -7.37
N ARG A 62 -5.35 -7.93 -6.66
CA ARG A 62 -5.49 -8.43 -5.29
C ARG A 62 -4.79 -7.56 -4.26
N HIS A 63 -3.69 -6.92 -4.63
CA HIS A 63 -2.92 -6.06 -3.73
C HIS A 63 -2.60 -4.72 -4.38
N ILE A 64 -2.75 -3.64 -3.63
CA ILE A 64 -2.35 -2.29 -4.06
C ILE A 64 -1.22 -1.78 -3.18
N SER A 65 -0.09 -1.43 -3.79
CA SER A 65 0.98 -0.70 -3.12
C SER A 65 0.85 0.78 -3.45
N LEU A 66 0.43 1.57 -2.46
CA LEU A 66 0.42 3.02 -2.54
C LEU A 66 1.85 3.53 -2.29
N VAL A 67 2.38 4.23 -3.28
CA VAL A 67 3.76 4.71 -3.34
C VAL A 67 3.73 6.23 -3.37
N GLY A 68 3.65 6.81 -2.18
CA GLY A 68 3.69 8.24 -1.95
C GLY A 68 4.03 8.51 -0.49
N CYS A 69 4.51 9.73 -0.22
CA CYS A 69 4.91 10.16 1.11
C CYS A 69 3.70 10.32 2.03
N ASN A 70 3.85 10.03 3.32
CA ASN A 70 2.92 10.44 4.38
C ASN A 70 1.45 10.06 4.12
N LEU A 71 1.21 8.91 3.46
CA LEU A 71 -0.14 8.43 3.12
C LEU A 71 -0.80 7.65 4.27
N ASP A 72 -0.09 7.48 5.37
CA ASP A 72 -0.57 6.86 6.59
C ASP A 72 0.29 7.34 7.77
N ASN A 73 -0.21 7.34 8.99
CA ASN A 73 0.64 7.53 10.17
C ASN A 73 0.07 6.72 11.33
N PRO A 74 0.49 5.47 11.52
CA PRO A 74 0.03 4.66 12.65
C PRO A 74 0.71 5.07 13.97
N THR A 75 1.26 6.29 14.09
CA THR A 75 1.93 6.80 15.29
C THR A 75 1.16 8.00 15.86
N ASP A 76 0.63 7.82 17.07
CA ASP A 76 0.09 8.77 18.05
C ASP A 76 -1.01 9.78 17.64
N ASN A 77 -1.39 9.86 16.36
CA ASN A 77 -2.51 10.66 15.84
C ASN A 77 -2.97 10.05 14.49
N SER A 78 -4.01 9.20 14.52
CA SER A 78 -4.50 8.46 13.36
C SER A 78 -5.59 9.23 12.56
N THR A 79 -5.29 10.42 12.06
CA THR A 79 -6.27 11.12 11.19
C THR A 79 -6.22 10.68 9.72
N SER A 80 -5.10 10.10 9.26
CA SER A 80 -5.02 9.55 7.90
C SER A 80 -5.63 8.16 7.83
N THR A 81 -6.73 8.02 7.10
CA THR A 81 -7.42 6.74 6.80
C THR A 81 -7.31 6.37 5.33
N TYR A 82 -6.50 7.09 4.55
CA TYR A 82 -6.48 7.04 3.08
C TYR A 82 -6.39 5.61 2.52
N ALA A 83 -5.41 4.85 3.00
CA ALA A 83 -5.14 3.50 2.52
C ALA A 83 -6.22 2.49 2.96
N ALA A 84 -6.78 2.67 4.16
CA ALA A 84 -7.88 1.86 4.67
C ALA A 84 -9.17 2.13 3.90
N GLN A 85 -9.51 3.40 3.66
CA GLN A 85 -10.67 3.81 2.87
C GLN A 85 -10.55 3.35 1.42
N THR A 86 -9.35 3.47 0.83
CA THR A 86 -9.08 2.93 -0.52
C THR A 86 -9.32 1.42 -0.56
N LEU A 87 -8.85 0.66 0.44
CA LEU A 87 -9.11 -0.78 0.51
C LEU A 87 -10.61 -1.07 0.63
N GLN A 88 -11.31 -0.39 1.54
CA GLN A 88 -12.73 -0.57 1.78
C GLN A 88 -13.56 -0.35 0.50
N ASN A 89 -13.26 0.71 -0.26
CA ASN A 89 -13.94 1.04 -1.52
C ASN A 89 -13.72 0.00 -2.63
N LEU A 90 -12.68 -0.84 -2.52
CA LEU A 90 -12.29 -1.83 -3.53
C LEU A 90 -12.63 -3.27 -3.13
N LYS A 91 -13.33 -3.46 -2.01
CA LYS A 91 -13.74 -4.78 -1.50
C LYS A 91 -14.51 -5.59 -2.55
N GLU A 92 -15.51 -4.97 -3.17
CA GLU A 92 -16.42 -5.63 -4.12
C GLU A 92 -15.76 -6.05 -5.43
N ILE A 93 -14.61 -5.46 -5.79
CA ILE A 93 -13.85 -5.87 -6.98
C ILE A 93 -12.75 -6.91 -6.65
N GLY A 94 -12.73 -7.44 -5.43
CA GLY A 94 -11.86 -8.53 -5.03
C GLY A 94 -10.45 -8.14 -4.59
N VAL A 95 -10.17 -6.85 -4.39
CA VAL A 95 -8.92 -6.40 -3.75
C VAL A 95 -8.94 -6.82 -2.29
N THR A 96 -7.88 -7.47 -1.82
CA THR A 96 -7.82 -8.04 -0.47
C THR A 96 -6.88 -7.30 0.47
N SER A 97 -5.98 -6.47 -0.05
CA SER A 97 -5.00 -5.77 0.77
C SER A 97 -4.42 -4.52 0.12
N THR A 98 -3.99 -3.57 0.94
CA THR A 98 -3.21 -2.41 0.50
C THR A 98 -1.96 -2.24 1.37
N SER A 99 -0.99 -1.47 0.87
CA SER A 99 0.15 -1.01 1.67
C SER A 99 0.44 0.45 1.40
N ALA A 100 0.74 1.21 2.46
CA ALA A 100 1.09 2.62 2.40
C ALA A 100 2.35 2.89 3.23
N ARG A 101 2.89 4.11 3.11
CA ARG A 101 4.05 4.54 3.88
C ARG A 101 3.75 5.78 4.69
N SER A 102 4.33 5.83 5.89
CA SER A 102 4.20 6.98 6.79
C SER A 102 5.22 8.08 6.58
N ASP A 103 6.30 7.74 5.89
CA ASP A 103 7.45 8.59 5.76
C ASP A 103 7.58 9.11 4.32
N TYR A 104 8.59 9.93 4.06
CA TYR A 104 8.96 10.31 2.71
C TYR A 104 9.34 9.07 1.91
N VAL A 105 8.94 9.02 0.65
CA VAL A 105 9.20 7.90 -0.26
C VAL A 105 9.95 8.41 -1.48
N ALA A 106 11.00 7.68 -1.87
CA ALA A 106 11.68 7.84 -3.13
C ALA A 106 11.81 6.49 -3.85
N ILE A 107 11.98 6.55 -5.17
CA ILE A 107 12.40 5.40 -5.96
C ILE A 107 13.87 5.59 -6.28
N GLY A 108 14.70 4.67 -5.78
CA GLY A 108 16.13 4.64 -6.07
C GLY A 108 16.41 4.37 -7.55
N PRO A 109 17.63 4.64 -8.03
CA PRO A 109 18.03 4.37 -9.42
C PRO A 109 17.93 2.89 -9.80
N ASP A 110 17.94 1.98 -8.82
CA ASP A 110 17.74 0.54 -8.97
C ASP A 110 16.26 0.11 -8.94
N GLY A 111 15.33 1.08 -8.97
CA GLY A 111 13.88 0.84 -8.92
C GLY A 111 13.35 0.45 -7.54
N ARG A 112 14.20 0.39 -6.50
CA ARG A 112 13.77 0.05 -5.15
C ARG A 112 13.09 1.22 -4.47
N LYS A 113 12.09 0.90 -3.67
CA LYS A 113 11.45 1.89 -2.78
C LYS A 113 12.37 2.16 -1.60
N LEU A 114 12.59 3.44 -1.35
CA LEU A 114 13.36 3.97 -0.23
C LEU A 114 12.42 4.82 0.63
N THR A 115 12.67 4.85 1.94
CA THR A 115 11.96 5.71 2.88
C THR A 115 12.93 6.53 3.71
N SER A 116 12.51 7.74 4.09
CA SER A 116 13.27 8.63 4.97
C SER A 116 12.31 9.40 5.86
N SER A 117 12.66 9.56 7.13
CA SER A 117 11.89 10.39 8.07
C SER A 117 12.08 11.89 7.83
N THR A 118 13.16 12.29 7.13
CA THR A 118 13.51 13.70 6.86
C THR A 118 13.19 14.11 5.42
N GLY A 119 13.22 13.16 4.48
CA GLY A 119 13.08 13.40 3.05
C GLY A 119 14.34 13.99 2.39
N THR A 120 15.40 14.24 3.15
CA THR A 120 16.66 14.83 2.65
C THR A 120 17.85 13.88 2.79
N ASP A 121 17.83 12.99 3.78
CA ASP A 121 18.92 12.05 4.08
C ASP A 121 18.40 10.71 4.61
N ALA A 122 19.32 9.83 5.03
CA ALA A 122 19.02 8.55 5.70
C ALA A 122 18.00 7.65 4.98
N TRP A 123 18.03 7.64 3.65
CA TRP A 123 17.17 6.80 2.81
C TRP A 123 17.43 5.32 3.06
N LYS A 124 16.40 4.59 3.51
CA LYS A 124 16.47 3.18 3.85
C LYS A 124 15.65 2.34 2.88
N HIS A 125 16.25 1.25 2.42
CA HIS A 125 15.51 0.18 1.76
C HIS A 125 14.95 -0.80 2.79
N LYS A 126 13.72 -1.29 2.58
CA LYS A 126 13.02 -2.22 3.47
C LYS A 126 12.89 -1.70 4.93
N ASP A 127 12.59 -0.42 5.08
CA ASP A 127 12.18 0.10 6.39
C ASP A 127 10.76 -0.38 6.72
N SER A 128 10.66 -1.52 7.43
CA SER A 128 9.38 -2.12 7.78
C SER A 128 8.54 -1.22 8.70
N LYS A 129 9.18 -0.36 9.51
CA LYS A 129 8.48 0.53 10.46
C LYS A 129 7.72 1.63 9.75
N ALA A 130 8.23 2.09 8.61
CA ALA A 130 7.62 3.13 7.78
C ALA A 130 6.53 2.59 6.85
N LYS A 131 6.22 1.28 6.89
CA LYS A 131 5.25 0.64 6.00
C LYS A 131 4.12 0.00 6.79
N THR A 132 2.91 0.43 6.49
CA THR A 132 1.69 -0.19 7.01
C THR A 132 1.08 -1.14 5.98
N HIS A 133 0.60 -2.26 6.48
CA HIS A 133 -0.13 -3.27 5.73
C HIS A 133 -1.59 -3.25 6.16
N TYR A 134 -2.51 -3.19 5.20
CA TYR A 134 -3.94 -3.27 5.45
C TYR A 134 -4.53 -4.51 4.80
N SER A 135 -5.47 -5.14 5.49
CA SER A 135 -6.26 -6.26 5.00
C SER A 135 -7.66 -6.21 5.61
N PHE A 136 -8.57 -7.01 5.08
CA PHE A 136 -9.84 -7.26 5.76
C PHE A 136 -9.65 -8.31 6.85
N ASN A 137 -10.24 -8.05 8.01
CA ASN A 137 -10.48 -9.08 9.01
C ASN A 137 -11.51 -10.08 8.47
N GLU A 138 -11.19 -11.37 8.48
CA GLU A 138 -12.06 -12.39 7.88
C GLU A 138 -13.38 -12.59 8.62
N LEU A 139 -13.43 -12.26 9.92
CA LEU A 139 -14.62 -12.43 10.75
C LEU A 139 -15.54 -11.21 10.68
N THR A 140 -14.98 -10.00 10.79
CA THR A 140 -15.78 -8.77 10.85
C THR A 140 -15.95 -8.11 9.48
N GLY A 141 -15.08 -8.43 8.52
CA GLY A 141 -15.04 -7.76 7.22
C GLY A 141 -14.57 -6.31 7.27
N GLU A 142 -14.10 -5.84 8.42
CA GLU A 142 -13.52 -4.51 8.64
C GLU A 142 -12.05 -4.47 8.22
N VAL A 143 -11.54 -3.28 7.89
CA VAL A 143 -10.13 -3.10 7.57
C VAL A 143 -9.30 -3.04 8.86
N GLU A 144 -8.27 -3.87 8.93
CA GLU A 144 -7.25 -3.85 9.98
C GLU A 144 -5.90 -3.41 9.43
N SER A 145 -5.04 -2.86 10.29
CA SER A 145 -3.70 -2.38 9.93
C SER A 145 -2.62 -3.06 10.77
N ARG A 146 -1.48 -3.34 10.12
CA ARG A 146 -0.33 -4.03 10.71
C ARG A 146 0.98 -3.35 10.31
N VAL A 147 1.86 -3.15 11.29
CA VAL A 147 3.25 -2.69 11.07
C VAL A 147 4.19 -3.70 11.70
N TYR A 148 5.25 -4.04 10.96
CA TYR A 148 6.24 -5.01 11.38
C TYR A 148 7.59 -4.35 11.60
N ASN A 149 8.44 -4.91 12.48
CA ASN A 149 9.84 -4.51 12.56
C ASN A 149 10.66 -5.15 11.40
N SER A 150 11.96 -4.91 11.40
CA SER A 150 12.90 -5.47 10.41
C SER A 150 13.02 -7.00 10.48
N GLU A 151 12.70 -7.60 11.63
CA GLU A 151 12.73 -9.06 11.87
C GLU A 151 11.42 -9.73 11.44
N GLY A 152 10.40 -8.97 11.04
CA GLY A 152 9.07 -9.48 10.68
C GLY A 152 8.13 -9.68 11.88
N THR A 153 8.49 -9.20 13.08
CA THR A 153 7.63 -9.19 14.25
C THR A 153 6.59 -8.09 14.14
N LEU A 154 5.32 -8.41 14.42
CA LEU A 154 4.25 -7.41 14.49
C LEU A 154 4.49 -6.48 15.68
N VAL A 155 4.63 -5.18 15.41
CA VAL A 155 4.90 -4.16 16.45
C VAL A 155 3.77 -3.15 16.61
N ARG A 156 2.87 -3.04 15.61
CA ARG A 156 1.63 -2.27 15.73
C ARG A 156 0.47 -3.00 15.08
N TYR A 157 -0.67 -2.96 15.74
CA TYR A 157 -1.94 -3.48 15.24
C TYR A 157 -3.03 -2.42 15.44
N ASN A 158 -3.72 -2.03 14.37
CA ASN A 158 -4.73 -0.97 14.39
C ASN A 158 -4.23 0.31 15.08
N GLY A 159 -3.01 0.74 14.72
CA GLY A 159 -2.34 1.91 15.30
C GLY A 159 -1.80 1.72 16.73
N LYS A 160 -2.23 0.68 17.45
CA LYS A 160 -1.77 0.42 18.83
C LYS A 160 -0.39 -0.23 18.81
N HIS A 161 0.55 0.35 19.56
CA HIS A 161 1.83 -0.27 19.86
C HIS A 161 1.65 -1.57 20.63
N LEU A 162 2.28 -2.64 20.15
CA LEU A 162 2.42 -3.88 20.89
C LEU A 162 3.72 -3.80 21.68
N VAL A 163 3.61 -3.78 23.02
CA VAL A 163 4.80 -3.78 23.88
C VAL A 163 5.49 -5.12 23.70
N THR A 164 6.72 -5.13 23.17
CA THR A 164 7.63 -6.28 23.27
C THR A 164 8.10 -6.37 24.71
N THR A 165 7.27 -6.95 25.59
CA THR A 165 7.69 -7.24 26.96
C THR A 165 8.61 -8.46 26.95
N ILE A 166 9.92 -8.23 26.79
CA ILE A 166 10.92 -9.11 27.41
C ILE A 166 11.16 -8.50 28.79
N HIS A 167 10.34 -8.89 29.78
CA HIS A 167 10.82 -8.73 31.15
C HIS A 167 11.98 -9.70 31.30
N ASN A 168 13.20 -9.15 31.47
CA ASN A 168 14.29 -9.86 32.11
C ASN A 168 13.80 -10.30 33.49
N ILE A 169 13.25 -11.51 33.58
CA ILE A 169 13.11 -12.21 34.85
C ILE A 169 14.54 -12.56 35.23
N LYS A 170 15.16 -11.74 36.08
CA LYS A 170 16.33 -12.19 36.84
C LYS A 170 15.87 -13.43 37.61
N PRO A 171 16.55 -14.58 37.48
CA PRO A 171 16.28 -15.70 38.35
C PRO A 171 16.53 -15.26 39.79
N ILE A 172 15.53 -15.50 40.65
CA ILE A 172 15.68 -15.50 42.11
C ILE A 172 16.12 -16.92 42.48
#